data_AF-A0A1P8U8C4-F1
#
_entry.id   AF-A0A1P8U8C4-F1
#
_cell.length_a   1.000
_cell.length_b   1.000
_cell.length_c   1.000
_cell.angle_alpha   90.00
_cell.angle_beta   90.00
_cell.angle_gamma   90.00
#
_symmetry.space_group_name_H-M   'P 1'
#
loop_
_entity.id
_entity.type
_entity.pdbx_description
1 polymer ?
#
loop_
_entity_poly.entity_id
_entity_poly.type
_entity_poly.pdbx_seq_one_letter_code
_entity_poly.pdbx_strand_id
1 'polypeptide(L)'
;MTSDAELTPTADRTRRADAAVRATASRAPQQPARWSRRRGAMSVFAVLAVLGFGAAYVGPLTATGTDAHAAELDPVSLYASTIADAQAYLAASEAGAGQKQASGLGRDDIVYSVYVTPKPTPTPTPAPTGSSSASGARSWTPPFVAPDPGTAQAIAYSMVLERGWGDDEFACLVALWNKESGWRVGAYNAGSGAYGIPQALPGSKMASAGADWETNPSTQITWGLGYISGRYGTPCGAWGHSQAKGWY
;
A
#
# COMPACT_ATOMS: atom_id res chain seq x y z
N MET A 1 41.94 -63.24 -8.93
CA MET A 1 42.06 -64.42 -9.81
C MET A 1 41.34 -64.04 -11.09
N THR A 2 42.06 -63.56 -12.13
CA THR A 2 42.52 -64.37 -13.30
C THR A 2 41.31 -64.95 -14.07
N SER A 3 41.05 -64.78 -15.37
CA SER A 3 41.82 -64.34 -16.56
C SER A 3 40.84 -64.26 -17.77
N ASP A 4 41.10 -63.70 -18.95
CA ASP A 4 42.06 -62.70 -19.47
C ASP A 4 41.56 -62.20 -20.87
N ALA A 5 41.77 -60.94 -21.26
CA ALA A 5 42.70 -60.47 -22.32
C ALA A 5 42.55 -61.07 -23.75
N GLU A 6 41.99 -60.30 -24.69
CA GLU A 6 42.16 -60.45 -26.15
C GLU A 6 42.00 -59.06 -26.82
N LEU A 7 43.09 -58.34 -27.09
CA LEU A 7 43.88 -58.27 -28.34
C LEU A 7 43.22 -57.59 -29.56
N THR A 8 43.81 -56.45 -29.97
CA THR A 8 43.63 -55.75 -31.25
C THR A 8 44.71 -56.15 -32.27
N PRO A 9 44.44 -55.99 -33.58
CA PRO A 9 45.20 -55.02 -34.40
C PRO A 9 44.33 -54.30 -35.47
N THR A 10 44.42 -52.99 -35.74
CA THR A 10 45.51 -52.17 -36.35
C THR A 10 45.59 -52.22 -37.89
N ALA A 11 45.08 -51.16 -38.55
CA ALA A 11 45.54 -50.53 -39.79
C ALA A 11 44.76 -49.19 -39.94
N ASP A 12 45.33 -47.97 -39.94
CA ASP A 12 46.35 -47.37 -40.84
C ASP A 12 45.86 -47.34 -42.32
N ARG A 13 45.89 -46.24 -43.09
CA ARG A 13 46.49 -44.90 -42.92
C ARG A 13 45.86 -43.89 -43.90
N THR A 14 45.77 -42.61 -43.49
CA THR A 14 45.79 -41.35 -44.29
C THR A 14 45.45 -41.33 -45.80
N ARG A 15 44.70 -40.29 -46.22
CA ARG A 15 45.19 -39.32 -47.23
C ARG A 15 44.57 -37.93 -47.06
N ARG A 16 45.43 -36.90 -47.06
CA ARG A 16 45.04 -35.48 -47.20
C ARG A 16 44.73 -35.18 -48.67
N ALA A 17 43.87 -34.19 -48.90
CA ALA A 17 43.96 -33.31 -50.07
C ALA A 17 43.43 -31.92 -49.71
N ASP A 18 44.30 -30.92 -49.77
CA ASP A 18 43.96 -29.50 -49.63
C ASP A 18 43.23 -28.96 -50.86
N ALA A 19 42.32 -28.00 -50.67
CA ALA A 19 42.05 -26.93 -51.64
C ALA A 19 41.27 -25.77 -51.01
N ALA A 20 41.93 -24.64 -50.79
CA ALA A 20 41.29 -23.39 -50.38
C ALA A 20 41.26 -22.38 -51.54
N VAL A 21 40.10 -21.82 -51.89
CA VAL A 21 40.01 -20.66 -52.81
C VAL A 21 38.91 -19.67 -52.39
N ARG A 22 39.37 -18.54 -51.82
CA ARG A 22 38.89 -17.14 -51.89
C ARG A 22 37.46 -16.75 -51.48
N ALA A 23 37.45 -15.68 -50.68
CA ALA A 23 36.29 -14.83 -50.41
C ALA A 23 36.07 -13.76 -51.50
N THR A 24 34.85 -13.25 -51.58
CA THR A 24 34.53 -11.91 -52.09
C THR A 24 33.58 -11.21 -51.13
N ALA A 25 34.00 -10.05 -50.60
CA ALA A 25 33.15 -9.20 -49.79
C ALA A 25 32.24 -8.32 -50.67
N SER A 26 31.02 -8.04 -50.23
CA SER A 26 30.13 -7.07 -50.87
C SER A 26 29.34 -6.30 -49.81
N ARG A 27 29.37 -4.96 -49.95
CA ARG A 27 28.93 -3.97 -48.96
C ARG A 27 27.44 -3.63 -49.14
N ALA A 28 26.75 -3.36 -48.04
CA ALA A 28 25.33 -2.99 -48.03
C ALA A 28 25.04 -1.59 -48.63
N PRO A 29 23.79 -1.36 -49.04
CA PRO A 29 23.10 -0.09 -48.78
C PRO A 29 21.77 -0.25 -48.02
N GLN A 30 21.25 0.88 -47.52
CA GLN A 30 20.09 0.97 -46.62
C GLN A 30 18.72 0.89 -47.33
N GLN A 31 17.64 0.83 -46.52
CA GLN A 31 16.25 0.68 -46.96
C GLN A 31 15.69 1.86 -47.76
N PRO A 32 14.50 1.68 -48.38
CA PRO A 32 13.38 2.49 -47.86
C PRO A 32 12.08 1.70 -47.60
N ALA A 33 11.32 2.16 -46.62
CA ALA A 33 9.99 1.65 -46.27
C ALA A 33 8.98 1.88 -47.41
N ARG A 34 8.18 0.86 -47.74
CA ARG A 34 7.16 0.93 -48.79
C ARG A 34 5.79 1.31 -48.25
N TRP A 35 5.47 2.59 -48.39
CA TRP A 35 4.13 3.18 -48.21
C TRP A 35 3.10 2.53 -49.15
N SER A 36 2.01 1.97 -48.63
CA SER A 36 0.85 1.54 -49.43
C SER A 36 -0.15 2.70 -49.62
N ARG A 37 -0.38 3.12 -50.87
CA ARG A 37 -1.43 4.10 -51.21
C ARG A 37 -2.64 3.42 -51.84
N ARG A 38 -3.83 3.69 -51.30
CA ARG A 38 -5.15 3.91 -51.96
C ARG A 38 -6.09 4.43 -50.85
N ARG A 39 -6.50 5.71 -50.84
CA ARG A 39 -7.61 6.32 -51.62
C ARG A 39 -8.95 5.59 -51.33
N GLY A 40 -10.01 6.24 -50.82
CA GLY A 40 -10.24 7.64 -50.42
C GLY A 40 -11.71 7.86 -50.01
N ALA A 41 -12.11 9.12 -49.74
CA ALA A 41 -13.41 9.55 -49.19
C ALA A 41 -13.65 9.18 -47.70
N MET A 42 -14.17 10.06 -46.82
CA MET A 42 -14.73 11.40 -47.01
C MET A 42 -14.01 12.46 -46.14
N SER A 43 -13.81 13.65 -46.71
CA SER A 43 -13.49 14.88 -45.95
C SER A 43 -14.79 15.69 -45.79
N VAL A 44 -15.26 15.93 -44.57
CA VAL A 44 -16.41 16.82 -44.31
C VAL A 44 -16.14 17.65 -43.04
N PHE A 45 -16.02 18.97 -43.24
CA PHE A 45 -15.94 20.06 -42.25
C PHE A 45 -14.85 20.03 -41.17
N ALA A 46 -13.70 20.60 -41.54
CA ALA A 46 -13.00 21.53 -40.66
C ALA A 46 -13.45 22.98 -40.96
N VAL A 47 -13.26 23.86 -39.97
CA VAL A 47 -13.51 25.32 -39.91
C VAL A 47 -14.81 25.74 -39.22
N LEU A 48 -14.73 25.97 -37.91
CA LEU A 48 -15.02 27.28 -37.26
C LEU A 48 -14.64 27.26 -35.77
N ALA A 49 -14.37 28.46 -35.23
CA ALA A 49 -14.20 28.77 -33.80
C ALA A 49 -13.05 28.08 -33.01
N VAL A 50 -11.84 28.65 -33.17
CA VAL A 50 -11.04 28.97 -31.96
C VAL A 50 -11.87 29.94 -31.12
N LEU A 51 -12.26 29.56 -29.89
CA LEU A 51 -12.65 30.41 -28.75
C LEU A 51 -13.18 29.50 -27.63
N GLY A 52 -12.50 29.40 -26.49
CA GLY A 52 -12.93 28.49 -25.42
C GLY A 52 -12.00 28.27 -24.22
N PHE A 53 -10.94 29.06 -24.06
CA PHE A 53 -10.14 29.08 -22.83
C PHE A 53 -9.96 30.53 -22.38
N GLY A 54 -10.52 30.88 -21.22
CA GLY A 54 -10.60 32.27 -20.76
C GLY A 54 -11.74 32.52 -19.76
N ALA A 55 -11.88 31.65 -18.75
CA ALA A 55 -12.80 31.92 -17.66
C ALA A 55 -12.24 33.05 -16.77
N ALA A 56 -12.85 34.23 -16.89
CA ALA A 56 -12.86 35.33 -15.93
C ALA A 56 -11.56 35.64 -15.15
N TYR A 57 -10.63 36.37 -15.76
CA TYR A 57 -9.62 37.15 -15.03
C TYR A 57 -9.50 38.59 -15.56
N VAL A 58 -10.59 39.36 -15.45
CA VAL A 58 -10.56 40.83 -15.39
C VAL A 58 -11.66 41.28 -14.43
N GLY A 59 -11.31 41.46 -13.14
CA GLY A 59 -12.11 42.31 -12.26
C GLY A 59 -11.91 43.79 -12.65
N PRO A 60 -12.91 44.66 -12.52
CA PRO A 60 -12.79 46.06 -12.93
C PRO A 60 -11.82 46.82 -12.00
N LEU A 61 -10.66 47.21 -12.53
CA LEU A 61 -9.76 48.18 -11.91
C LEU A 61 -10.07 49.59 -12.41
N THR A 62 -10.95 50.31 -11.71
CA THR A 62 -10.90 51.78 -11.64
C THR A 62 -11.19 52.24 -10.21
N ALA A 63 -10.20 52.96 -9.65
CA ALA A 63 -10.11 53.59 -8.33
C ALA A 63 -11.43 54.12 -7.73
N THR A 64 -11.60 54.22 -6.40
CA THR A 64 -10.68 54.83 -5.42
C THR A 64 -10.69 54.20 -4.02
N GLY A 65 -9.60 54.36 -3.26
CA GLY A 65 -9.48 53.97 -1.85
C GLY A 65 -8.28 53.08 -1.57
N THR A 66 -7.14 53.67 -1.20
CA THR A 66 -5.96 52.92 -0.72
C THR A 66 -6.03 52.76 0.79
N ASP A 67 -6.72 51.72 1.26
CA ASP A 67 -6.58 51.25 2.64
C ASP A 67 -5.73 49.98 2.66
N ALA A 68 -4.48 50.14 3.10
CA ALA A 68 -3.54 49.05 3.27
C ALA A 68 -3.89 48.27 4.55
N HIS A 69 -4.82 47.33 4.45
CA HIS A 69 -5.05 46.35 5.51
C HIS A 69 -3.87 45.38 5.56
N ALA A 70 -2.89 45.70 6.40
CA ALA A 70 -1.96 44.72 6.93
C ALA A 70 -2.77 43.60 7.58
N ALA A 71 -2.45 42.34 7.24
CA ALA A 71 -2.97 41.21 7.99
C ALA A 71 -2.36 41.26 9.39
N GLU A 72 -3.18 41.62 10.38
CA GLU A 72 -2.76 41.69 11.77
C GLU A 72 -2.51 40.26 12.26
N LEU A 73 -1.24 39.92 12.43
CA LEU A 73 -0.83 38.66 13.04
C LEU A 73 -1.07 38.77 14.54
N ASP A 74 -2.18 38.20 15.03
CA ASP A 74 -2.43 38.04 16.46
C ASP A 74 -1.19 37.41 17.12
N PRO A 75 -0.53 38.10 18.07
CA PRO A 75 0.62 37.54 18.76
C PRO A 75 0.12 36.49 19.77
N VAL A 76 -0.06 35.26 19.30
CA VAL A 76 -0.27 34.08 20.14
C VAL A 76 0.92 33.93 21.07
N SER A 77 0.75 34.46 22.29
CA SER A 77 1.76 34.38 23.34
C SER A 77 2.13 32.91 23.61
N LEU A 78 3.39 32.67 23.98
CA LEU A 78 3.86 31.34 24.40
C LEU A 78 3.00 30.73 25.54
N TYR A 79 2.32 31.56 26.31
CA TYR A 79 1.35 31.10 27.31
C TYR A 79 0.18 30.32 26.68
N ALA A 80 -0.37 30.82 25.56
CA ALA A 80 -1.49 30.18 24.87
C ALA A 80 -1.11 28.82 24.26
N SER A 81 0.12 28.66 23.74
CA SER A 81 0.58 27.35 23.25
C SER A 81 0.85 26.36 24.39
N THR A 82 1.35 26.81 25.55
CA THR A 82 1.61 25.92 26.69
C THR A 82 0.33 25.34 27.34
N ILE A 83 -0.81 26.03 27.27
CA ILE A 83 -2.08 25.49 27.81
C ILE A 83 -2.54 24.25 27.02
N ALA A 84 -2.38 24.24 25.70
CA ALA A 84 -2.72 23.10 24.86
C ALA A 84 -1.83 21.87 25.14
N ASP A 85 -0.54 22.09 25.39
CA ASP A 85 0.42 21.01 25.67
C ASP A 85 0.28 20.46 27.10
N ALA A 86 -0.05 21.32 28.08
CA ALA A 86 -0.34 20.91 29.46
C ALA A 86 -1.55 19.96 29.57
N GLN A 87 -2.56 20.13 28.71
CA GLN A 87 -3.73 19.23 28.66
C GLN A 87 -3.36 17.82 28.19
N ALA A 88 -2.36 17.67 27.30
CA ALA A 88 -1.88 16.36 26.87
C ALA A 88 -1.13 15.63 27.99
N TYR A 89 -0.32 16.35 28.79
CA TYR A 89 0.44 15.73 29.89
C TYR A 89 -0.43 15.32 31.09
N LEU A 90 -1.49 16.08 31.41
CA LEU A 90 -2.38 15.71 32.52
C LEU A 90 -3.26 14.50 32.20
N ALA A 91 -3.77 14.39 30.97
CA ALA A 91 -4.52 13.20 30.52
C ALA A 91 -3.65 11.92 30.51
N ALA A 92 -2.34 12.04 30.26
CA ALA A 92 -1.40 10.92 30.41
C ALA A 92 -1.13 10.56 31.89
N SER A 93 -1.30 11.50 32.83
CA SER A 93 -1.06 11.28 34.26
C SER A 93 -2.23 10.66 35.03
N GLU A 94 -3.48 10.87 34.60
CA GLU A 94 -4.66 10.25 35.25
C GLU A 94 -4.86 8.77 34.85
N ALA A 95 -4.19 8.30 33.79
CA ALA A 95 -4.12 6.87 33.45
C ALA A 95 -3.09 6.08 34.32
N GLY A 96 -2.46 6.73 35.31
CA GLY A 96 -1.38 6.17 36.12
C GLY A 96 -1.52 6.45 37.62
N ALA A 97 -2.57 5.90 38.26
CA ALA A 97 -2.77 6.02 39.70
C ALA A 97 -1.72 5.25 40.52
N GLY A 98 -0.55 5.85 40.74
CA GLY A 98 0.59 5.23 41.44
C GLY A 98 1.59 6.23 42.04
N GLN A 99 1.35 6.62 43.30
CA GLN A 99 2.25 7.38 44.19
C GLN A 99 2.57 8.86 43.84
N LYS A 100 1.99 9.71 44.70
CA LYS A 100 2.31 11.11 45.03
C LYS A 100 3.82 11.42 45.01
N GLN A 101 4.19 12.58 44.48
CA GLN A 101 4.73 13.71 45.29
C GLN A 101 4.53 15.05 44.56
N ALA A 102 3.60 15.87 45.05
CA ALA A 102 3.54 17.29 44.69
C ALA A 102 4.28 18.10 45.76
N SER A 103 5.45 18.65 45.41
CA SER A 103 6.07 19.72 46.21
C SER A 103 5.30 21.00 45.92
N GLY A 104 4.55 21.49 46.91
CA GLY A 104 3.68 22.64 46.74
C GLY A 104 4.46 23.95 46.57
N LEU A 105 4.02 24.78 45.62
CA LEU A 105 4.24 26.22 45.61
C LEU A 105 2.86 26.88 45.60
N GLY A 106 2.45 27.40 46.75
CA GLY A 106 1.11 27.97 46.91
C GLY A 106 0.97 29.36 46.30
N ARG A 107 -0.25 29.66 45.85
CA ARG A 107 -0.94 30.89 46.24
C ARG A 107 -2.39 30.57 46.54
N ASP A 108 -2.82 31.03 47.69
CA ASP A 108 -4.18 30.89 48.18
C ASP A 108 -5.16 31.76 47.34
N ASP A 109 -6.45 31.42 47.42
CA ASP A 109 -7.59 32.27 47.05
C ASP A 109 -7.82 32.64 45.56
N ILE A 110 -7.81 31.66 44.65
CA ILE A 110 -8.53 31.80 43.36
C ILE A 110 -9.50 30.62 43.12
N VAL A 111 -10.79 30.88 43.35
CA VAL A 111 -11.89 29.98 42.96
C VAL A 111 -12.29 30.28 41.52
N TYR A 112 -11.82 29.46 40.57
CA TYR A 112 -12.37 29.44 39.20
C TYR A 112 -13.49 28.39 39.10
N SER A 113 -14.73 28.84 38.94
CA SER A 113 -15.83 27.98 38.51
C SER A 113 -15.75 27.76 36.99
N VAL A 114 -15.20 26.61 36.57
CA VAL A 114 -15.30 26.16 35.18
C VAL A 114 -16.76 25.80 34.90
N TYR A 115 -17.42 26.57 34.04
CA TYR A 115 -18.72 26.20 33.50
C TYR A 115 -18.55 24.95 32.61
N VAL A 116 -19.01 23.80 33.11
CA VAL A 116 -19.17 22.60 32.29
C VAL A 116 -20.44 22.76 31.46
N THR A 117 -20.28 23.16 30.20
CA THR A 117 -21.35 23.04 29.20
C THR A 117 -21.78 21.57 29.12
N PRO A 118 -23.09 21.24 29.24
CA PRO A 118 -23.52 19.85 29.21
C PRO A 118 -23.11 19.20 27.89
N LYS A 119 -22.50 18.02 28.00
CA LYS A 119 -22.08 17.16 26.87
C LYS A 119 -23.23 17.05 25.85
N PRO A 120 -23.05 17.44 24.58
CA PRO A 120 -24.06 17.17 23.57
C PRO A 120 -24.23 15.65 23.43
N THR A 121 -25.47 15.19 23.59
CA THR A 121 -25.83 13.78 23.39
C THR A 121 -25.49 13.37 21.95
N PRO A 122 -24.58 12.42 21.72
CA PRO A 122 -24.41 11.87 20.38
C PRO A 122 -25.68 11.11 19.99
N THR A 123 -26.29 11.56 18.90
CA THR A 123 -27.42 10.93 18.21
C THR A 123 -27.19 9.43 18.02
N PRO A 124 -28.22 8.56 18.18
CA PRO A 124 -28.05 7.12 18.11
C PRO A 124 -27.43 6.63 16.79
N THR A 125 -26.46 5.73 16.93
CA THR A 125 -25.78 5.00 15.86
C THR A 125 -26.77 4.40 14.85
N PRO A 126 -26.64 4.67 13.54
CA PRO A 126 -27.36 3.90 12.54
C PRO A 126 -26.85 2.46 12.56
N ALA A 127 -27.74 1.50 12.80
CA ALA A 127 -27.39 0.09 12.86
C ALA A 127 -26.81 -0.40 11.52
N PRO A 128 -25.72 -1.20 11.51
CA PRO A 128 -25.26 -1.87 10.30
C PRO A 128 -26.27 -2.92 9.86
N THR A 129 -27.10 -2.54 8.88
CA THR A 129 -28.00 -3.46 8.17
C THR A 129 -27.17 -4.49 7.39
N GLY A 130 -27.44 -5.78 7.61
CA GLY A 130 -27.01 -6.84 6.70
C GLY A 130 -25.83 -7.70 7.15
N SER A 131 -25.94 -8.38 8.29
CA SER A 131 -25.21 -9.64 8.49
C SER A 131 -25.71 -10.68 7.48
N SER A 132 -25.04 -10.77 6.33
CA SER A 132 -25.20 -11.88 5.39
C SER A 132 -24.65 -13.15 6.03
N SER A 133 -25.51 -13.91 6.70
CA SER A 133 -25.16 -15.17 7.35
C SER A 133 -24.68 -16.23 6.35
N ALA A 134 -23.39 -16.26 6.09
CA ALA A 134 -22.74 -17.40 5.47
C ALA A 134 -22.59 -18.52 6.51
N SER A 135 -23.56 -19.43 6.52
CA SER A 135 -23.60 -20.62 7.39
C SER A 135 -22.53 -21.66 7.00
N GLY A 136 -21.26 -21.30 7.12
CA GLY A 136 -20.12 -22.21 7.05
C GLY A 136 -19.82 -22.81 8.43
N ALA A 137 -19.20 -24.00 8.46
CA ALA A 137 -18.69 -24.58 9.70
C ALA A 137 -17.78 -23.55 10.40
N ARG A 138 -18.00 -23.33 11.72
CA ARG A 138 -17.26 -22.33 12.50
C ARG A 138 -15.79 -22.73 12.60
N SER A 139 -15.00 -22.30 11.62
CA SER A 139 -13.55 -22.34 11.66
C SER A 139 -13.06 -21.52 12.85
N TRP A 140 -11.99 -21.97 13.49
CA TRP A 140 -11.45 -21.31 14.67
C TRP A 140 -10.99 -19.89 14.33
N THR A 141 -11.62 -18.90 14.97
CA THR A 141 -11.25 -17.48 14.88
C THR A 141 -10.13 -17.17 15.87
N PRO A 142 -9.02 -16.54 15.44
CA PRO A 142 -7.97 -16.10 16.35
C PRO A 142 -8.47 -15.01 17.31
N PRO A 143 -7.94 -14.89 18.53
CA PRO A 143 -8.21 -13.75 19.40
C PRO A 143 -7.53 -12.48 18.84
N PHE A 144 -8.17 -11.33 19.02
CA PHE A 144 -7.57 -10.04 18.71
C PHE A 144 -6.39 -9.73 19.63
N VAL A 145 -5.35 -9.14 19.04
CA VAL A 145 -4.21 -8.53 19.73
C VAL A 145 -3.98 -7.18 19.07
N ALA A 146 -3.94 -6.11 19.87
CA ALA A 146 -3.63 -4.77 19.35
C ALA A 146 -2.20 -4.74 18.79
N PRO A 147 -1.98 -4.18 17.60
CA PRO A 147 -0.66 -4.18 16.98
C PRO A 147 0.26 -3.10 17.57
N ASP A 148 1.54 -3.42 17.71
CA ASP A 148 2.54 -2.46 18.17
C ASP A 148 2.68 -1.29 17.16
N PRO A 149 2.71 -0.02 17.62
CA PRO A 149 2.89 1.14 16.75
C PRO A 149 4.17 1.06 15.88
N GLY A 150 4.08 1.54 14.64
CA GLY A 150 5.19 1.52 13.69
C GLY A 150 5.46 0.17 13.02
N THR A 151 4.71 -0.88 13.35
CA THR A 151 4.82 -2.19 12.67
C THR A 151 3.97 -2.24 11.39
N ALA A 152 4.27 -3.22 10.52
CA ALA A 152 3.42 -3.56 9.38
C ALA A 152 2.00 -3.97 9.80
N GLN A 153 1.84 -4.54 11.01
CA GLN A 153 0.53 -4.87 11.57
C GLN A 153 -0.29 -3.61 11.91
N ALA A 154 0.34 -2.55 12.44
CA ALA A 154 -0.34 -1.28 12.70
C ALA A 154 -0.83 -0.60 11.40
N ILE A 155 -0.02 -0.67 10.32
CA ILE A 155 -0.42 -0.18 8.99
C ILE A 155 -1.62 -0.99 8.46
N ALA A 156 -1.59 -2.32 8.60
CA ALA A 156 -2.71 -3.15 8.19
C ALA A 156 -3.98 -2.90 9.02
N TYR A 157 -3.85 -2.62 10.32
CA TYR A 157 -4.99 -2.35 11.19
C TYR A 157 -5.73 -1.08 10.77
N SER A 158 -5.03 0.03 10.48
CA SER A 158 -5.70 1.23 9.97
C SER A 158 -6.41 0.97 8.64
N MET A 159 -5.77 0.25 7.71
CA MET A 159 -6.36 -0.11 6.42
C MET A 159 -7.54 -1.11 6.52
N VAL A 160 -7.60 -1.93 7.57
CA VAL A 160 -8.72 -2.83 7.87
C VAL A 160 -9.91 -2.01 8.41
N LEU A 161 -9.66 -1.10 9.35
CA LEU A 161 -10.69 -0.18 9.86
C LEU A 161 -11.24 0.76 8.77
N GLU A 162 -10.38 1.29 7.89
CA GLU A 162 -10.76 2.10 6.72
C GLU A 162 -11.69 1.36 5.74
N ARG A 163 -11.62 0.02 5.71
CA ARG A 163 -12.50 -0.84 4.90
C ARG A 163 -13.82 -1.19 5.61
N GLY A 164 -14.05 -0.71 6.83
CA GLY A 164 -15.22 -1.03 7.64
C GLY A 164 -15.17 -2.44 8.25
N TRP A 165 -14.00 -3.07 8.31
CA TRP A 165 -13.79 -4.36 8.98
C TRP A 165 -13.36 -4.16 10.43
N GLY A 166 -13.73 -5.11 11.30
CA GLY A 166 -13.51 -5.04 12.75
C GLY A 166 -12.23 -5.73 13.23
N ASP A 167 -12.08 -5.74 14.56
CA ASP A 167 -10.96 -6.39 15.29
C ASP A 167 -10.89 -7.90 15.04
N ASP A 168 -12.02 -8.55 14.79
CA ASP A 168 -12.14 -9.97 14.45
C ASP A 168 -11.54 -10.27 13.07
N GLU A 169 -11.88 -9.46 12.08
CA GLU A 169 -11.30 -9.51 10.74
C GLU A 169 -9.79 -9.19 10.79
N PHE A 170 -9.36 -8.25 11.61
CA PHE A 170 -7.92 -8.01 11.85
C PHE A 170 -7.23 -9.24 12.49
N ALA A 171 -7.85 -9.88 13.48
CA ALA A 171 -7.28 -11.08 14.12
C ALA A 171 -7.10 -12.24 13.12
N CYS A 172 -8.07 -12.44 12.23
CA CYS A 172 -7.98 -13.37 11.11
C CYS A 172 -6.82 -13.01 10.14
N LEU A 173 -6.67 -11.73 9.80
CA LEU A 173 -5.56 -11.24 8.96
C LEU A 173 -4.18 -11.51 9.62
N VAL A 174 -4.06 -11.24 10.92
CA VAL A 174 -2.83 -11.45 11.70
C VAL A 174 -2.44 -12.93 11.68
N ALA A 175 -3.36 -13.86 11.95
CA ALA A 175 -3.07 -15.29 11.86
C ALA A 175 -2.72 -15.74 10.45
N LEU A 176 -3.45 -15.24 9.44
CA LEU A 176 -3.21 -15.55 8.03
C LEU A 176 -1.79 -15.14 7.61
N TRP A 177 -1.42 -13.86 7.68
CA TRP A 177 -0.11 -13.40 7.22
C TRP A 177 1.05 -13.79 8.16
N ASN A 178 0.78 -14.19 9.40
CA ASN A 178 1.77 -14.91 10.22
C ASN A 178 2.13 -16.26 9.61
N LYS A 179 1.15 -17.05 9.16
CA LYS A 179 1.38 -18.34 8.49
C LYS A 179 2.13 -18.17 7.15
N GLU A 180 1.80 -17.13 6.39
CA GLU A 180 2.39 -16.90 5.06
C GLU A 180 3.84 -16.40 5.12
N SER A 181 4.12 -15.35 5.91
CA SER A 181 5.40 -14.63 5.86
C SER A 181 6.03 -14.34 7.23
N GLY A 182 5.24 -14.41 8.32
CA GLY A 182 5.61 -13.81 9.60
C GLY A 182 5.66 -12.27 9.53
N TRP A 183 4.81 -11.66 8.70
CA TRP A 183 4.75 -10.20 8.47
C TRP A 183 6.03 -9.55 7.92
N ARG A 184 6.95 -10.32 7.34
CA ARG A 184 8.21 -9.81 6.78
C ARG A 184 8.02 -9.31 5.34
N VAL A 185 8.31 -8.02 5.12
CA VAL A 185 8.23 -7.33 3.81
C VAL A 185 9.10 -7.99 2.75
N GLY A 186 10.28 -8.50 3.13
CA GLY A 186 11.21 -9.23 2.25
C GLY A 186 11.07 -10.75 2.29
N ALA A 187 9.93 -11.31 2.73
CA ALA A 187 9.73 -12.75 2.74
C ALA A 187 9.70 -13.32 1.32
N TYR A 188 10.75 -14.03 0.91
CA TYR A 188 10.81 -14.72 -0.37
C TYR A 188 10.82 -16.24 -0.18
N ASN A 189 9.93 -16.93 -0.89
CA ASN A 189 9.91 -18.39 -0.95
C ASN A 189 10.60 -18.86 -2.24
N ALA A 190 11.82 -19.39 -2.13
CA ALA A 190 12.60 -19.83 -3.27
C ALA A 190 12.02 -21.04 -4.03
N GLY A 191 11.12 -21.81 -3.41
CA GLY A 191 10.47 -22.96 -4.05
C GLY A 191 9.27 -22.57 -4.92
N SER A 192 8.49 -21.57 -4.50
CA SER A 192 7.29 -21.10 -5.23
C SER A 192 7.50 -19.80 -6.01
N GLY A 193 8.47 -18.98 -5.63
CA GLY A 193 8.64 -17.61 -6.14
C GLY A 193 7.69 -16.58 -5.49
N ALA A 194 6.98 -16.95 -4.42
CA ALA A 194 6.10 -16.05 -3.68
C ALA A 194 6.88 -14.99 -2.89
N TYR A 195 6.34 -13.77 -2.79
CA TYR A 195 7.02 -12.62 -2.18
C TYR A 195 6.14 -11.79 -1.24
N GLY A 196 6.77 -11.25 -0.20
CA GLY A 196 6.24 -10.22 0.69
C GLY A 196 5.28 -10.70 1.76
N ILE A 197 4.70 -9.74 2.50
CA ILE A 197 3.73 -9.98 3.58
C ILE A 197 2.61 -10.95 3.14
N PRO A 198 1.91 -10.73 2.00
CA PRO A 198 0.82 -11.61 1.57
C PRO A 198 1.27 -12.86 0.81
N GLN A 199 2.58 -13.07 0.59
CA GLN A 199 3.13 -14.13 -0.29
C GLN A 199 2.52 -14.12 -1.71
N ALA A 200 2.54 -12.96 -2.36
CA ALA A 200 2.00 -12.78 -3.70
C ALA A 200 2.80 -13.60 -4.75
N LEU A 201 2.09 -14.28 -5.66
CA LEU A 201 2.68 -15.12 -6.71
C LEU A 201 2.22 -14.72 -8.12
N PRO A 202 3.12 -14.20 -8.99
CA PRO A 202 4.44 -13.64 -8.65
C PRO A 202 4.30 -12.34 -7.84
N GLY A 203 5.35 -11.99 -7.09
CA GLY A 203 5.41 -10.77 -6.28
C GLY A 203 5.13 -9.49 -7.08
N SER A 204 5.54 -9.45 -8.34
CA SER A 204 5.32 -8.33 -9.28
C SER A 204 3.85 -7.96 -9.51
N LYS A 205 2.88 -8.82 -9.15
CA LYS A 205 1.46 -8.43 -9.12
C LYS A 205 1.20 -7.25 -8.18
N MET A 206 1.98 -7.10 -7.10
CA MET A 206 1.86 -6.00 -6.16
C MET A 206 2.21 -4.63 -6.76
N ALA A 207 2.85 -4.60 -7.94
CA ALA A 207 3.09 -3.37 -8.70
C ALA A 207 1.81 -2.60 -9.08
N SER A 208 0.63 -3.25 -9.07
CA SER A 208 -0.65 -2.58 -9.30
C SER A 208 -1.11 -1.70 -8.12
N ALA A 209 -0.52 -1.86 -6.93
CA ALA A 209 -0.75 -1.00 -5.78
C ALA A 209 0.31 0.12 -5.63
N GLY A 210 1.51 -0.09 -6.17
CA GLY A 210 2.61 0.87 -6.14
C GLY A 210 3.90 0.31 -6.73
N ALA A 211 4.72 1.17 -7.34
CA ALA A 211 5.97 0.75 -7.98
C ALA A 211 7.05 0.29 -6.98
N ASP A 212 6.89 0.62 -5.69
CA ASP A 212 7.77 0.33 -4.56
C ASP A 212 7.38 -0.95 -3.79
N TRP A 213 6.52 -1.78 -4.37
CA TRP A 213 5.95 -3.00 -3.77
C TRP A 213 6.98 -3.97 -3.16
N GLU A 214 8.21 -3.98 -3.66
CA GLU A 214 9.25 -4.90 -3.18
C GLU A 214 9.71 -4.53 -1.76
N THR A 215 9.75 -3.25 -1.41
CA THR A 215 10.31 -2.79 -0.12
C THR A 215 9.32 -2.03 0.77
N ASN A 216 8.14 -1.64 0.27
CA ASN A 216 7.15 -0.91 1.05
C ASN A 216 6.05 -1.83 1.64
N PRO A 217 5.94 -1.98 2.98
CA PRO A 217 4.86 -2.74 3.61
C PRO A 217 3.47 -2.21 3.26
N SER A 218 3.30 -0.88 3.19
CA SER A 218 2.01 -0.24 2.88
C SER A 218 1.49 -0.68 1.51
N THR A 219 2.36 -0.71 0.51
CA THR A 219 2.04 -1.16 -0.85
C THR A 219 1.66 -2.65 -0.89
N GLN A 220 2.42 -3.51 -0.18
CA GLN A 220 2.13 -4.94 -0.09
C GLN A 220 0.80 -5.23 0.62
N ILE A 221 0.54 -4.53 1.73
CA ILE A 221 -0.70 -4.65 2.50
C ILE A 221 -1.89 -4.16 1.67
N THR A 222 -1.77 -3.01 1.01
CA THR A 222 -2.82 -2.46 0.13
C THR A 222 -3.23 -3.47 -0.95
N TRP A 223 -2.25 -4.09 -1.62
CA TRP A 223 -2.50 -5.14 -2.59
C TRP A 223 -3.13 -6.39 -1.95
N GLY A 224 -2.57 -6.86 -0.83
CA GLY A 224 -3.03 -8.06 -0.14
C GLY A 224 -4.47 -7.96 0.37
N LEU A 225 -4.85 -6.82 0.97
CA LEU A 225 -6.23 -6.56 1.41
C LEU A 225 -7.19 -6.44 0.21
N GLY A 226 -6.72 -5.88 -0.91
CA GLY A 226 -7.47 -5.86 -2.18
C GLY A 226 -7.73 -7.26 -2.72
N TYR A 227 -6.72 -8.12 -2.74
CA TYR A 227 -6.83 -9.53 -3.13
C TYR A 227 -7.77 -10.32 -2.20
N ILE A 228 -7.63 -10.16 -0.88
CA ILE A 228 -8.51 -10.77 0.12
C ILE A 228 -9.97 -10.36 -0.11
N SER A 229 -10.24 -9.06 -0.26
CA SER A 229 -11.61 -8.57 -0.51
C SER A 229 -12.18 -9.14 -1.81
N GLY A 230 -11.43 -9.10 -2.91
CA GLY A 230 -11.89 -9.55 -4.23
C GLY A 230 -12.08 -11.05 -4.37
N ARG A 231 -11.38 -11.88 -3.57
CA ARG A 231 -11.44 -13.35 -3.65
C ARG A 231 -12.23 -14.02 -2.52
N TYR A 232 -12.20 -13.45 -1.32
CA TYR A 232 -12.76 -14.04 -0.10
C TYR A 232 -13.82 -13.18 0.60
N GLY A 233 -14.06 -11.95 0.13
CA GLY A 233 -14.92 -10.98 0.79
C GLY A 233 -14.23 -10.32 1.98
N THR A 234 -13.76 -11.10 2.95
CA THR A 234 -13.13 -10.61 4.19
C THR A 234 -11.89 -11.44 4.62
N PRO A 235 -11.00 -10.89 5.47
CA PRO A 235 -9.89 -11.63 6.07
C PRO A 235 -10.25 -12.94 6.77
N CYS A 236 -11.37 -13.03 7.49
CA CYS A 236 -11.85 -14.26 8.11
C CYS A 236 -12.37 -15.27 7.08
N GLY A 237 -12.95 -14.80 5.97
CA GLY A 237 -13.22 -15.64 4.80
C GLY A 237 -11.94 -16.27 4.23
N ALA A 238 -10.87 -15.48 4.11
CA ALA A 238 -9.56 -15.94 3.64
C ALA A 238 -8.88 -16.89 4.63
N TRP A 239 -8.95 -16.60 5.93
CA TRP A 239 -8.43 -17.45 7.00
C TRP A 239 -9.15 -18.81 7.04
N GLY A 240 -10.48 -18.82 6.99
CA GLY A 240 -11.27 -20.05 6.93
C GLY A 240 -10.92 -20.90 5.70
N HIS A 241 -10.64 -20.27 4.55
CA HIS A 241 -10.15 -20.97 3.36
C HIS A 241 -8.73 -21.54 3.57
N SER A 242 -7.81 -20.75 4.12
CA SER A 242 -6.42 -21.14 4.41
C SER A 242 -6.33 -22.31 5.39
N GLN A 243 -7.24 -22.38 6.36
CA GLN A 243 -7.37 -23.50 7.30
C GLN A 243 -7.99 -24.76 6.65
N ALA A 244 -8.92 -24.59 5.70
CA ALA A 244 -9.58 -25.72 5.03
C ALA A 244 -8.80 -26.29 3.83
N LYS A 245 -7.93 -25.50 3.19
CA LYS A 245 -7.23 -25.85 1.93
C LYS A 245 -5.70 -25.76 2.00
N GLY A 246 -5.16 -25.17 3.06
CA GLY A 246 -3.72 -24.95 3.21
C GLY A 246 -3.19 -23.70 2.51
N TRP A 247 -3.98 -23.07 1.63
CA TRP A 247 -3.63 -21.87 0.85
C TRP A 247 -4.79 -20.86 0.84
N TYR A 248 -4.50 -19.62 0.44
CA TYR A 248 -5.47 -18.58 0.08
C TYR A 248 -5.00 -17.84 -1.19
#